data_AF-A0A3M6K4C3-F1
#
_entry.id   AF-A0A3M6K4C3-F1
#
_cell.length_a   1.000
_cell.length_b   1.000
_cell.length_c   1.000
_cell.angle_alpha   90.00
_cell.angle_beta   90.00
_cell.angle_gamma   90.00
#
_symmetry.space_group_name_H-M   'P 1'
#
loop_
_entity.id
_entity.type
_entity.pdbx_description
1 polymer ?
#
loop_
_entity_poly.entity_id
_entity_poly.type
_entity_poly.pdbx_seq_one_letter_code
_entity_poly.pdbx_strand_id
1 'polypeptide(L)'
;MIPKLLILLLIVLVVTPYANAAPLSDKTGLKFTLPVKTDGHSFIVEATGNLDVTNLDFDKEEKSITLFIQSSLENNSLEISFPNTLIGGDYTILLDNDEFIAEIQTGSNVTFVTMDFSGTGKHKIEIFGTTYLDFFEIRDVIDFDISDGYVDDIEGNQSTNSLIFTLFEPGDDGKLSVQLSDDVITPFDDGSFIVLIDDVESDYIIENDNIIINFDSNSQQITLIGTYVVPEFYEIAPLVLATSFIGLIILKKYKKLFV
;
A
#
# COMPACT_ATOMS: atom_id res chain seq x y z
N MET A 1 58.15 45.72 -32.69
CA MET A 1 58.90 44.45 -32.82
C MET A 1 58.07 43.35 -32.16
N ILE A 2 57.71 42.32 -32.91
CA ILE A 2 56.87 41.18 -32.49
C ILE A 2 57.79 40.02 -32.05
N PRO A 3 57.38 39.18 -31.09
CA PRO A 3 57.09 37.77 -31.41
C PRO A 3 55.74 37.35 -30.77
N LYS A 4 54.72 36.93 -31.54
CA LYS A 4 54.48 35.57 -32.08
C LYS A 4 54.55 34.49 -30.98
N LEU A 5 53.39 34.04 -30.46
CA LEU A 5 52.95 32.63 -30.44
C LEU A 5 51.62 32.48 -29.64
N LEU A 6 50.49 32.31 -30.33
CA LEU A 6 49.33 31.46 -29.93
C LEU A 6 48.30 31.55 -31.07
N ILE A 7 48.50 30.82 -32.17
CA ILE A 7 47.88 29.51 -32.45
C ILE A 7 46.35 29.52 -32.23
N LEU A 8 45.67 29.88 -33.32
CA LEU A 8 44.57 29.13 -33.93
C LEU A 8 43.32 28.83 -33.05
N LEU A 9 42.41 29.81 -32.95
CA LEU A 9 41.01 29.51 -32.68
C LEU A 9 40.31 29.23 -34.02
N LEU A 10 40.22 27.95 -34.36
CA LEU A 10 39.46 27.43 -35.49
C LEU A 10 37.97 27.63 -35.20
N ILE A 11 37.30 28.50 -35.96
CA ILE A 11 35.85 28.59 -36.03
C ILE A 11 35.36 27.30 -36.69
N VAL A 12 34.98 26.31 -35.89
CA VAL A 12 34.14 25.20 -36.36
C VAL A 12 32.70 25.63 -36.12
N LEU A 13 32.09 26.22 -37.14
CA LEU A 13 30.63 26.27 -37.24
C LEU A 13 30.16 24.81 -37.39
N VAL A 14 29.81 24.16 -36.28
CA VAL A 14 29.05 22.92 -36.34
C VAL A 14 27.65 23.32 -36.76
N VAL A 15 27.34 23.17 -38.04
CA VAL A 15 25.96 23.16 -38.52
C VAL A 15 25.41 21.80 -38.09
N THR A 16 24.87 21.70 -36.87
CA THR A 16 24.11 20.51 -36.51
C THR A 16 22.85 20.51 -37.39
N PRO A 17 22.50 19.39 -38.05
CA PRO A 17 21.17 19.27 -38.60
C PRO A 17 20.20 19.44 -37.43
N TYR A 18 19.18 20.28 -37.61
CA TYR A 18 18.05 20.34 -36.70
C TYR A 18 17.48 18.92 -36.62
N ALA A 19 17.87 18.18 -35.59
CA ALA A 19 17.10 17.04 -35.15
C ALA A 19 15.75 17.65 -34.78
N ASN A 20 14.68 17.23 -35.46
CA ASN A 20 13.32 17.47 -35.00
C ASN A 20 13.27 16.98 -33.56
N ALA A 21 13.39 17.90 -32.60
CA ALA A 21 13.09 17.63 -31.22
C ALA A 21 11.59 17.36 -31.21
N ALA A 22 11.22 16.07 -31.27
CA ALA A 22 9.88 15.68 -30.86
C ALA A 22 9.69 16.28 -29.46
N PRO A 23 8.60 17.03 -29.22
CA PRO A 23 8.43 17.74 -27.96
C PRO A 23 8.59 16.74 -26.80
N LEU A 24 9.49 17.06 -25.87
CA LEU A 24 9.66 16.32 -24.61
C LEU A 24 8.38 16.36 -23.75
N SER A 25 7.45 17.25 -24.06
CA SER A 25 6.18 17.49 -23.36
C SER A 25 5.27 16.25 -23.35
N ASP A 26 5.20 15.49 -24.44
CA ASP A 26 4.24 14.37 -24.58
C ASP A 26 4.61 13.14 -23.73
N LYS A 27 5.71 13.21 -22.97
CA LYS A 27 6.42 12.04 -22.39
C LYS A 27 6.94 12.26 -20.97
N THR A 28 6.55 13.33 -20.30
CA THR A 28 7.01 13.59 -18.92
C THR A 28 6.09 12.88 -17.94
N GLY A 29 6.63 11.95 -17.14
CA GLY A 29 5.89 11.36 -16.01
C GLY A 29 5.86 12.33 -14.83
N LEU A 30 4.88 13.22 -14.81
CA LEU A 30 4.62 14.12 -13.70
C LEU A 30 4.08 13.29 -12.53
N LYS A 31 4.73 13.39 -11.37
CA LYS A 31 4.32 12.71 -10.14
C LYS A 31 3.56 13.67 -9.23
N PHE A 32 2.45 13.22 -8.69
CA PHE A 32 1.57 13.92 -7.76
C PHE A 32 1.39 13.07 -6.50
N THR A 33 1.39 13.75 -5.34
CA THR A 33 1.18 13.13 -4.03
C THR A 33 0.03 13.87 -3.36
N LEU A 34 -1.09 13.18 -3.17
CA LEU A 34 -2.40 13.76 -2.85
C LEU A 34 -2.85 13.18 -1.51
N PRO A 35 -2.67 13.92 -0.40
CA PRO A 35 -3.04 13.42 0.92
C PRO A 35 -4.56 13.41 1.09
N VAL A 36 -5.09 12.32 1.63
CA VAL A 36 -6.50 12.14 2.01
C VAL A 36 -6.58 11.98 3.52
N LYS A 37 -7.46 12.74 4.18
CA LYS A 37 -7.70 12.64 5.62
C LYS A 37 -9.17 12.31 5.88
N THR A 38 -9.42 11.26 6.63
CA THR A 38 -10.78 10.77 6.85
C THR A 38 -10.84 9.93 8.13
N ASP A 39 -11.89 10.13 8.93
CA ASP A 39 -12.15 9.46 10.21
C ASP A 39 -10.88 9.22 11.07
N GLY A 40 -10.08 10.28 11.26
CA GLY A 40 -8.87 10.28 12.10
C GLY A 40 -7.59 9.75 11.43
N HIS A 41 -7.69 9.16 10.25
CA HIS A 41 -6.58 8.55 9.51
C HIS A 41 -6.07 9.46 8.39
N SER A 42 -4.82 9.24 7.96
CA SER A 42 -4.20 9.95 6.85
C SER A 42 -3.64 8.95 5.84
N PHE A 43 -4.06 9.10 4.59
CA PHE A 43 -3.65 8.27 3.46
C PHE A 43 -2.97 9.13 2.40
N ILE A 44 -2.20 8.47 1.53
CA ILE A 44 -1.57 9.10 0.38
C ILE A 44 -2.07 8.40 -0.87
N VAL A 45 -2.71 9.16 -1.76
CA VAL A 45 -2.96 8.74 -3.14
C VAL A 45 -1.84 9.32 -3.99
N GLU A 46 -1.18 8.50 -4.78
CA GLU A 46 -0.18 8.96 -5.73
C GLU A 46 -0.73 8.85 -7.15
N ALA A 47 -0.32 9.77 -8.01
CA ALA A 47 -0.61 9.70 -9.43
C ALA A 47 0.64 10.03 -10.24
N THR A 48 0.89 9.30 -11.33
CA THR A 48 1.99 9.55 -12.25
C THR A 48 1.48 9.51 -13.68
N GLY A 49 1.66 10.58 -14.45
CA GLY A 49 1.16 10.64 -15.83
C GLY A 49 1.75 11.76 -16.67
N ASN A 50 1.35 11.84 -17.94
CA ASN A 50 1.76 12.88 -18.88
C ASN A 50 0.84 14.11 -18.90
N LEU A 51 0.11 14.31 -17.81
CA LEU A 51 -0.96 15.29 -17.64
C LEU A 51 -0.89 15.93 -16.25
N ASP A 52 -1.64 17.01 -16.03
CA ASP A 52 -1.67 17.70 -14.73
C ASP A 52 -2.84 17.20 -13.87
N VAL A 53 -2.53 16.70 -12.67
CA VAL A 53 -3.54 16.36 -11.65
C VAL A 53 -3.71 17.56 -10.75
N THR A 54 -4.78 18.31 -11.01
CA THR A 54 -5.00 19.63 -10.38
C THR A 54 -5.56 19.55 -8.97
N ASN A 55 -6.34 18.51 -8.67
CA ASN A 55 -6.92 18.30 -7.35
C ASN A 55 -7.39 16.85 -7.15
N LEU A 56 -7.60 16.48 -5.89
CA LEU A 56 -8.25 15.25 -5.47
C LEU A 56 -9.39 15.58 -4.50
N ASP A 57 -10.51 14.89 -4.64
CA ASP A 57 -11.59 14.84 -3.66
C ASP A 57 -11.83 13.40 -3.20
N PHE A 58 -12.32 13.25 -1.97
CA PHE A 58 -12.63 11.94 -1.38
C PHE A 58 -14.00 11.98 -0.71
N ASP A 59 -14.88 11.06 -1.13
CA ASP A 59 -16.21 10.87 -0.54
C ASP A 59 -16.25 9.51 0.17
N LYS A 60 -16.47 9.53 1.49
CA LYS A 60 -16.49 8.32 2.31
C LYS A 60 -17.80 7.52 2.22
N GLU A 61 -18.92 8.20 1.95
CA GLU A 61 -20.22 7.52 1.85
C GLU A 61 -20.31 6.78 0.52
N GLU A 62 -19.82 7.41 -0.55
CA GLU A 62 -19.71 6.81 -1.89
C GLU A 62 -18.45 5.96 -2.07
N LYS A 63 -17.52 5.98 -1.09
CA LYS A 63 -16.25 5.24 -1.10
C LYS A 63 -15.44 5.54 -2.36
N SER A 64 -15.34 6.83 -2.69
CA SER A 64 -14.83 7.27 -3.98
C SER A 64 -13.64 8.22 -3.88
N ILE A 65 -12.66 8.03 -4.77
CA ILE A 65 -11.58 8.98 -5.04
C ILE A 65 -11.89 9.67 -6.36
N THR A 66 -11.93 11.00 -6.36
CA THR A 66 -12.13 11.82 -7.56
C THR A 66 -10.85 12.60 -7.89
N LEU A 67 -10.32 12.43 -9.10
CA LEU A 67 -9.20 13.21 -9.62
C LEU A 67 -9.67 14.21 -10.67
N PHE A 68 -9.24 15.47 -10.52
CA PHE A 68 -9.48 16.52 -11.50
C PHE A 68 -8.23 16.74 -12.34
N ILE A 69 -8.35 16.47 -13.63
CA ILE A 69 -7.24 16.44 -14.58
C ILE A 69 -7.32 17.64 -15.52
N GLN A 70 -6.17 18.22 -15.85
CA GLN A 70 -6.00 19.15 -16.96
C GLN A 70 -4.95 18.60 -17.91
N SER A 71 -5.36 18.25 -19.12
CA SER A 71 -4.45 17.82 -20.19
C SER A 71 -4.40 18.83 -21.33
N SER A 72 -3.22 18.94 -21.93
CA SER A 72 -2.97 19.63 -23.21
C SER A 72 -2.69 18.65 -24.35
N LEU A 73 -2.75 17.34 -24.10
CA LEU A 73 -2.41 16.27 -25.01
C LEU A 73 -3.66 15.51 -25.43
N GLU A 74 -3.69 15.05 -26.68
CA GLU A 74 -4.78 14.19 -27.16
C GLU A 74 -4.69 12.77 -26.60
N ASN A 75 -3.48 12.27 -26.32
CA ASN A 75 -3.26 10.93 -25.77
C ASN A 75 -2.68 11.05 -24.36
N ASN A 76 -3.43 10.53 -23.40
CA ASN A 76 -3.14 10.64 -21.98
C ASN A 76 -2.83 9.26 -21.42
N SER A 77 -1.81 9.20 -20.57
CA SER A 77 -1.45 8.02 -19.79
C SER A 77 -1.34 8.45 -18.33
N LEU A 78 -2.06 7.75 -17.46
CA LEU A 78 -2.12 8.01 -16.02
C LEU A 78 -2.07 6.70 -15.25
N GLU A 79 -1.20 6.66 -14.26
CA GLU A 79 -1.19 5.64 -13.22
C GLU A 79 -1.58 6.28 -11.90
N ILE A 80 -2.44 5.61 -11.15
CA ILE A 80 -2.92 6.03 -9.84
C ILE A 80 -2.64 4.89 -8.88
N SER A 81 -2.12 5.19 -7.70
CA SER A 81 -1.99 4.23 -6.61
C SER A 81 -2.63 4.77 -5.34
N PHE A 82 -3.33 3.89 -4.63
CA PHE A 82 -3.97 4.24 -3.36
C PHE A 82 -4.00 3.03 -2.41
N PRO A 83 -4.00 3.25 -1.09
CA PRO A 83 -4.07 2.17 -0.11
C PRO A 83 -5.41 1.42 -0.21
N ASN A 84 -5.38 0.10 -0.15
CA ASN A 84 -6.57 -0.76 -0.11
C ASN A 84 -7.44 -0.48 1.12
N THR A 85 -6.81 -0.03 2.22
CA THR A 85 -7.49 0.37 3.45
C THR A 85 -8.26 1.68 3.29
N LEU A 86 -7.88 2.57 2.34
CA LEU A 86 -8.66 3.78 2.06
C LEU A 86 -9.97 3.39 1.36
N ILE A 87 -9.86 2.71 0.22
CA ILE A 87 -10.98 2.08 -0.50
C ILE A 87 -10.54 0.74 -1.10
N GLY A 88 -11.38 -0.28 -0.96
CA GLY A 88 -11.02 -1.67 -1.26
C GLY A 88 -12.08 -2.46 -2.04
N GLY A 89 -11.77 -3.74 -2.24
CA GLY A 89 -12.63 -4.73 -2.91
C GLY A 89 -12.72 -4.54 -4.42
N ASP A 90 -13.93 -4.69 -4.98
CA ASP A 90 -14.17 -4.44 -6.41
C ASP A 90 -14.18 -2.94 -6.72
N TYR A 91 -13.71 -2.58 -7.92
CA TYR A 91 -13.61 -1.20 -8.36
C TYR A 91 -14.47 -0.91 -9.58
N THR A 92 -15.17 0.23 -9.56
CA THR A 92 -15.81 0.82 -10.75
C THR A 92 -15.13 2.15 -11.04
N ILE A 93 -14.80 2.43 -12.30
CA ILE A 93 -14.09 3.65 -12.69
C ILE A 93 -14.91 4.39 -13.72
N LEU A 94 -15.08 5.70 -13.52
CA LEU A 94 -15.69 6.60 -14.49
C LEU A 94 -14.65 7.59 -15.02
N LEU A 95 -14.69 7.85 -16.32
CA LEU A 95 -14.03 8.98 -16.98
C LEU A 95 -15.11 9.88 -17.55
N ASP A 96 -15.18 11.14 -17.08
CA ASP A 96 -16.17 12.13 -17.51
C ASP A 96 -17.63 11.65 -17.38
N ASN A 97 -17.91 10.90 -16.30
CA ASN A 97 -19.19 10.25 -15.96
C ASN A 97 -19.56 9.02 -16.79
N ASP A 98 -18.72 8.61 -17.75
CA ASP A 98 -18.89 7.36 -18.50
C ASP A 98 -18.02 6.27 -17.88
N GLU A 99 -18.53 5.05 -17.81
CA GLU A 99 -17.77 3.90 -17.29
C GLU A 99 -16.52 3.64 -18.15
N PHE A 100 -15.38 3.48 -17.48
CA PHE A 100 -14.08 3.33 -18.09
C PHE A 100 -13.41 2.02 -17.66
N ILE A 101 -12.96 1.24 -18.64
CA ILE A 101 -12.26 -0.02 -18.39
C ILE A 101 -10.76 0.27 -18.26
N ALA A 102 -10.27 0.32 -17.02
CA ALA A 102 -8.84 0.49 -16.71
C ALA A 102 -8.14 -0.87 -16.49
N GLU A 103 -6.81 -0.87 -16.53
CA GLU A 103 -6.02 -1.99 -16.02
C GLU A 103 -5.82 -1.81 -14.51
N ILE A 104 -6.28 -2.77 -13.71
CA ILE A 104 -6.20 -2.72 -12.24
C ILE A 104 -5.30 -3.85 -11.76
N GLN A 105 -4.34 -3.51 -10.90
CA GLN A 105 -3.47 -4.47 -10.22
C GLN A 105 -3.54 -4.22 -8.71
N THR A 106 -4.22 -5.12 -8.01
CA THR A 106 -4.35 -5.07 -6.55
C THR A 106 -3.26 -5.91 -5.90
N GLY A 107 -2.36 -5.24 -5.17
CA GLY A 107 -1.43 -5.91 -4.25
C GLY A 107 -2.08 -6.08 -2.87
N SER A 108 -1.30 -6.54 -1.89
CA SER A 108 -1.80 -6.71 -0.51
C SER A 108 -2.26 -5.39 0.12
N ASN A 109 -1.54 -4.30 -0.11
CA ASN A 109 -1.76 -3.03 0.59
C ASN A 109 -2.22 -1.88 -0.30
N VAL A 110 -1.91 -1.95 -1.59
CA VAL A 110 -2.07 -0.86 -2.55
C VAL A 110 -2.68 -1.42 -3.80
N THR A 111 -3.61 -0.67 -4.36
CA THR A 111 -4.15 -0.90 -5.69
C THR A 111 -3.54 0.09 -6.66
N PHE A 112 -3.13 -0.41 -7.82
CA PHE A 112 -2.68 0.38 -8.96
C PHE A 112 -3.76 0.37 -10.02
N VAL A 113 -4.04 1.54 -10.57
CA VAL A 113 -4.96 1.76 -11.69
C VAL A 113 -4.19 2.43 -12.80
N THR A 114 -4.12 1.80 -13.96
CA THR A 114 -3.50 2.35 -15.17
C THR A 114 -4.56 2.66 -16.21
N MET A 115 -4.54 3.90 -16.71
CA MET A 115 -5.51 4.44 -17.65
C MET A 115 -4.79 5.05 -18.84
N ASP A 116 -5.18 4.63 -20.05
CA ASP A 116 -4.84 5.29 -21.30
C ASP A 116 -6.13 5.82 -21.94
N PHE A 117 -6.26 7.14 -22.08
CA PHE A 117 -7.48 7.77 -22.59
C PHE A 117 -7.18 8.91 -23.55
N SER A 118 -8.17 9.27 -24.38
CA SER A 118 -8.05 10.36 -25.35
C SER A 118 -8.82 11.59 -24.90
N GLY A 119 -8.31 12.76 -25.29
CA GLY A 119 -8.99 14.04 -25.09
C GLY A 119 -8.09 15.11 -24.49
N THR A 120 -8.32 16.36 -24.92
CA THR A 120 -7.67 17.55 -24.35
C THR A 120 -8.63 18.28 -23.43
N GLY A 121 -8.08 19.07 -22.51
CA GLY A 121 -8.87 19.91 -21.62
C GLY A 121 -9.02 19.30 -20.24
N LYS A 122 -10.17 19.56 -19.61
CA LYS A 122 -10.46 19.10 -18.26
C LYS A 122 -11.12 17.74 -18.31
N HIS A 123 -10.66 16.83 -17.48
CA HIS A 123 -11.27 15.52 -17.28
C HIS A 123 -11.52 15.27 -15.80
N LYS A 124 -12.55 14.50 -15.51
CA LYS A 124 -12.85 14.00 -14.16
C LYS A 124 -12.74 12.48 -14.18
N ILE A 125 -11.91 11.94 -13.30
CA ILE A 125 -11.78 10.49 -13.07
C ILE A 125 -12.34 10.19 -11.69
N GLU A 126 -13.25 9.24 -11.61
CA GLU A 126 -13.85 8.79 -10.34
C GLU A 126 -13.58 7.29 -10.19
N ILE A 127 -13.02 6.90 -9.05
CA ILE A 127 -12.74 5.50 -8.70
C ILE A 127 -13.58 5.17 -7.48
N PHE A 128 -14.52 4.24 -7.63
CA PHE A 128 -15.39 3.76 -6.56
C PHE A 128 -14.90 2.39 -6.08
N GLY A 129 -14.67 2.26 -4.78
CA GLY A 129 -14.45 0.97 -4.13
C GLY A 129 -15.73 0.40 -3.53
N THR A 130 -15.66 -0.83 -3.04
CA THR A 130 -16.76 -1.49 -2.31
C THR A 130 -16.59 -1.44 -0.80
N THR A 131 -15.36 -1.27 -0.30
CA THR A 131 -15.05 -1.11 1.14
C THR A 131 -14.39 0.24 1.43
N TYR A 132 -14.43 0.69 2.69
CA TYR A 132 -13.87 1.95 3.19
C TYR A 132 -13.35 1.73 4.61
N LEU A 133 -12.12 2.17 4.90
CA LEU A 133 -11.43 1.90 6.17
C LEU A 133 -11.48 0.43 6.56
N ASP A 134 -11.20 -0.41 5.58
CA ASP A 134 -11.14 -1.85 5.74
C ASP A 134 -9.76 -2.22 6.27
N PHE A 135 -9.58 -2.04 7.57
CA PHE A 135 -8.38 -2.47 8.27
C PHE A 135 -8.49 -3.96 8.55
N PHE A 136 -7.43 -4.70 8.25
CA PHE A 136 -7.32 -6.07 8.73
C PHE A 136 -7.00 -6.03 10.22
N GLU A 137 -7.97 -6.38 11.05
CA GLU A 137 -7.78 -6.58 12.49
C GLU A 137 -7.62 -8.07 12.75
N ILE A 138 -6.53 -8.50 13.41
CA ILE A 138 -6.32 -9.92 13.71
C ILE A 138 -7.47 -10.45 14.59
N ARG A 139 -8.01 -9.59 15.45
CA ARG A 139 -9.17 -9.89 16.28
C ARG A 139 -10.38 -10.41 15.50
N ASP A 140 -10.61 -9.94 14.27
CA ASP A 140 -11.78 -10.34 13.47
C ASP A 140 -11.65 -11.74 12.87
N VAL A 141 -10.43 -12.30 12.83
CA VAL A 141 -10.14 -13.59 12.20
C VAL A 141 -9.67 -14.66 13.18
N ILE A 142 -9.41 -14.31 14.44
CA ILE A 142 -9.11 -15.27 15.51
C ILE A 142 -10.37 -15.58 16.30
N ASP A 143 -10.65 -16.87 16.47
CA ASP A 143 -11.67 -17.32 17.42
C ASP A 143 -11.04 -17.53 18.80
N PHE A 144 -11.58 -16.84 19.81
CA PHE A 144 -11.11 -16.94 21.19
C PHE A 144 -12.25 -16.79 22.19
N ASP A 145 -12.08 -17.39 23.36
CA ASP A 145 -12.97 -17.27 24.52
C ASP A 145 -12.16 -16.96 25.78
N ILE A 146 -12.71 -16.12 26.66
CA ILE A 146 -12.08 -15.72 27.92
C ILE A 146 -13.08 -15.85 29.08
N SER A 147 -12.67 -16.50 30.17
CA SER A 147 -13.59 -16.85 31.26
C SER A 147 -13.72 -15.79 32.37
N ASP A 148 -12.64 -15.08 32.70
CA ASP A 148 -12.60 -14.13 33.82
C ASP A 148 -11.71 -12.91 33.50
N GLY A 149 -12.30 -11.95 32.78
CA GLY A 149 -11.65 -10.75 32.26
C GLY A 149 -12.09 -10.45 30.83
N TYR A 150 -11.44 -9.49 30.20
CA TYR A 150 -11.66 -9.14 28.79
C TYR A 150 -10.34 -9.11 28.02
N VAL A 151 -10.40 -9.43 26.73
CA VAL A 151 -9.33 -9.11 25.78
C VAL A 151 -9.62 -7.73 25.21
N ASP A 152 -8.79 -6.76 25.57
CA ASP A 152 -8.86 -5.37 25.09
C ASP A 152 -8.38 -5.29 23.64
N ASP A 153 -7.23 -5.91 23.37
CA ASP A 153 -6.55 -5.83 22.08
C ASP A 153 -5.84 -7.14 21.70
N ILE A 154 -5.66 -7.37 20.41
CA ILE A 154 -4.92 -8.50 19.85
C ILE A 154 -3.99 -7.96 18.76
N GLU A 155 -2.68 -7.95 19.01
CA GLU A 155 -1.69 -7.38 18.10
C GLU A 155 -0.72 -8.46 17.57
N GLY A 156 -0.42 -8.41 16.26
CA GLY A 156 0.63 -9.21 15.63
C GLY A 156 1.95 -8.47 15.50
N ASN A 157 3.02 -8.98 16.12
CA ASN A 157 4.37 -8.42 16.02
C ASN A 157 5.28 -9.26 15.11
N GLN A 158 5.55 -8.75 13.90
CA GLN A 158 6.38 -9.44 12.92
C GLN A 158 7.88 -9.46 13.25
N SER A 159 8.36 -8.56 14.10
CA SER A 159 9.78 -8.55 14.49
C SER A 159 10.11 -9.71 15.42
N THR A 160 9.13 -10.16 16.20
CA THR A 160 9.24 -11.25 17.17
C THR A 160 8.44 -12.50 16.76
N ASN A 161 7.71 -12.46 15.64
CA ASN A 161 6.77 -13.49 15.20
C ASN A 161 5.79 -13.90 16.31
N SER A 162 5.21 -12.90 16.96
CA SER A 162 4.37 -13.12 18.13
C SER A 162 3.00 -12.48 18.00
N LEU A 163 1.99 -13.14 18.56
CA LEU A 163 0.64 -12.64 18.72
C LEU A 163 0.41 -12.28 20.19
N ILE A 164 -0.05 -11.07 20.45
CA ILE A 164 -0.09 -10.46 21.78
C ILE A 164 -1.54 -10.15 22.12
N PHE A 165 -2.03 -10.69 23.23
CA PHE A 165 -3.35 -10.43 23.78
C PHE A 165 -3.18 -9.49 24.98
N THR A 166 -3.80 -8.31 24.91
CA THR A 166 -3.84 -7.38 26.04
C THR A 166 -5.09 -7.65 26.86
N LEU A 167 -4.91 -7.91 28.15
CA LEU A 167 -6.00 -8.22 29.07
C LEU A 167 -6.48 -6.97 29.81
N PHE A 168 -7.79 -6.87 30.02
CA PHE A 168 -8.44 -5.83 30.81
C PHE A 168 -9.30 -6.45 31.91
N GLU A 169 -9.13 -5.96 33.13
CA GLU A 169 -9.79 -6.47 34.35
C GLU A 169 -9.71 -8.01 34.51
N PRO A 170 -8.51 -8.62 34.42
CA PRO A 170 -8.34 -10.06 34.63
C PRO A 170 -8.76 -10.47 36.05
N GLY A 171 -9.37 -11.64 36.19
CA GLY A 171 -9.69 -12.24 37.48
C GLY A 171 -8.71 -13.33 37.92
N ASP A 172 -8.97 -13.91 39.10
CA ASP A 172 -7.99 -14.75 39.82
C ASP A 172 -7.80 -16.16 39.21
N ASP A 173 -8.78 -16.68 38.47
CA ASP A 173 -8.75 -18.02 37.87
C ASP A 173 -9.13 -18.00 36.37
N GLY A 174 -8.65 -16.97 35.68
CA GLY A 174 -8.94 -16.72 34.28
C GLY A 174 -8.33 -17.75 33.32
N LYS A 175 -9.03 -17.96 32.20
CA LYS A 175 -8.60 -18.83 31.10
C LYS A 175 -8.83 -18.12 29.78
N LEU A 176 -7.80 -18.11 28.95
CA LEU A 176 -7.88 -17.72 27.54
C LEU A 176 -7.80 -19.00 26.69
N SER A 177 -8.84 -19.27 25.92
CA SER A 177 -8.89 -20.36 24.94
C SER A 177 -8.83 -19.74 23.54
N VAL A 178 -7.81 -20.08 22.76
CA VAL A 178 -7.62 -19.53 21.41
C VAL A 178 -7.59 -20.66 20.40
N GLN A 179 -8.43 -20.56 19.36
CA GLN A 179 -8.31 -21.39 18.18
C GLN A 179 -7.34 -20.70 17.21
N LEU A 180 -6.12 -21.24 17.12
CA LEU A 180 -5.11 -20.67 16.24
C LEU A 180 -5.36 -21.08 14.79
N SER A 181 -5.32 -20.11 13.89
CA SER A 181 -5.29 -20.32 12.45
C SER A 181 -3.87 -20.13 11.93
N ASP A 182 -3.40 -21.07 11.10
CA ASP A 182 -2.12 -20.97 10.39
C ASP A 182 -2.04 -19.73 9.50
N ASP A 183 -3.19 -19.15 9.12
CA ASP A 183 -3.29 -17.90 8.37
C ASP A 183 -2.89 -16.67 9.20
N VAL A 184 -2.88 -16.79 10.53
CA VAL A 184 -2.61 -15.70 11.47
C VAL A 184 -1.27 -15.87 12.17
N ILE A 185 -1.01 -17.06 12.73
CA ILE A 185 0.26 -17.37 13.39
C ILE A 185 0.64 -18.82 13.10
N THR A 186 1.92 -19.06 12.82
CA THR A 186 2.44 -20.39 12.48
C THR A 186 3.26 -20.95 13.65
N PRO A 187 3.07 -22.23 14.06
CA PRO A 187 3.85 -22.85 15.12
C PRO A 187 5.32 -23.08 14.74
N PHE A 188 6.12 -23.54 15.71
CA PHE A 188 7.44 -24.12 15.44
C PHE A 188 7.36 -25.46 14.69
N ASP A 189 8.50 -25.97 14.21
CA ASP A 189 8.59 -27.22 13.43
C ASP A 189 8.04 -28.45 14.18
N ASP A 190 7.99 -28.41 15.51
CA ASP A 190 7.43 -29.45 16.37
C ASP A 190 5.93 -29.25 16.68
N GLY A 191 5.30 -28.23 16.10
CA GLY A 191 3.91 -27.86 16.30
C GLY A 191 3.64 -27.06 17.58
N SER A 192 4.68 -26.70 18.34
CA SER A 192 4.53 -25.94 19.58
C SER A 192 4.52 -24.43 19.36
N PHE A 193 4.07 -23.71 20.39
CA PHE A 193 4.27 -22.28 20.58
C PHE A 193 5.00 -22.05 21.90
N ILE A 194 5.68 -20.91 22.02
CA ILE A 194 6.12 -20.41 23.33
C ILE A 194 5.04 -19.44 23.81
N VAL A 195 4.56 -19.64 25.03
CA VAL A 195 3.55 -18.80 25.66
C VAL A 195 4.19 -18.02 26.80
N LEU A 196 4.02 -16.70 26.80
CA LEU A 196 4.46 -15.82 27.86
C LEU A 196 3.25 -15.16 28.52
N ILE A 197 3.25 -15.05 29.84
CA ILE A 197 2.35 -14.17 30.61
C ILE A 197 3.23 -13.09 31.21
N ASP A 198 3.00 -11.84 30.84
CA ASP A 198 3.81 -10.68 31.25
C ASP A 198 5.33 -10.93 31.10
N ASP A 199 5.75 -11.34 29.90
CA ASP A 199 7.13 -11.68 29.53
C ASP A 199 7.75 -12.91 30.25
N VAL A 200 6.95 -13.66 31.02
CA VAL A 200 7.40 -14.88 31.71
C VAL A 200 6.81 -16.12 31.04
N GLU A 201 7.68 -17.04 30.64
CA GLU A 201 7.26 -18.32 30.02
C GLU A 201 6.31 -19.09 30.93
N SER A 202 5.21 -19.55 30.35
CA SER A 202 4.10 -20.20 31.03
C SER A 202 3.65 -21.44 30.26
N ASP A 203 3.12 -22.41 31.00
CA ASP A 203 2.56 -23.63 30.40
C ASP A 203 1.20 -23.35 29.74
N TYR A 204 0.87 -24.16 28.75
CA TYR A 204 -0.44 -24.18 28.09
C TYR A 204 -0.92 -25.61 27.87
N ILE A 205 -2.20 -25.77 27.58
CA ILE A 205 -2.85 -27.04 27.29
C ILE A 205 -3.45 -26.96 25.88
N ILE A 206 -3.35 -28.03 25.11
CA ILE A 206 -4.08 -28.17 23.84
C ILE A 206 -5.30 -29.05 24.07
N GLU A 207 -6.49 -28.51 23.86
CA GLU A 207 -7.76 -29.26 23.89
C GLU A 207 -8.63 -28.88 22.70
N ASN A 208 -9.11 -29.87 21.93
CA ASN A 208 -9.98 -29.65 20.76
C ASN A 208 -9.41 -28.61 19.76
N ASP A 209 -8.12 -28.69 19.47
CA ASP A 209 -7.38 -27.75 18.60
C ASP A 209 -7.29 -26.30 19.14
N ASN A 210 -7.70 -26.06 20.39
CA ASN A 210 -7.51 -24.78 21.07
C ASN A 210 -6.32 -24.81 22.02
N ILE A 211 -5.57 -23.72 22.05
CA ILE A 211 -4.58 -23.45 23.09
C ILE A 211 -5.30 -22.80 24.27
N ILE A 212 -5.17 -23.42 25.44
CA ILE A 212 -5.75 -22.95 26.70
C ILE A 212 -4.62 -22.49 27.61
N ILE A 213 -4.72 -21.22 28.05
CA ILE A 213 -3.73 -20.52 28.85
C ILE A 213 -4.43 -20.03 30.11
N ASN A 214 -3.95 -20.46 31.27
CA ASN A 214 -4.50 -19.98 32.55
C ASN A 214 -3.74 -18.73 32.98
N PHE A 215 -4.44 -17.74 33.50
CA PHE A 215 -3.88 -16.48 33.97
C PHE A 215 -4.51 -16.07 35.31
N ASP A 216 -3.90 -15.11 36.00
CA ASP A 216 -4.40 -14.57 37.26
C ASP A 216 -4.68 -13.06 37.17
N SER A 217 -5.19 -12.48 38.26
CA SER A 217 -5.65 -11.09 38.29
C SER A 217 -4.53 -10.04 38.14
N ASN A 218 -3.27 -10.46 38.14
CA ASN A 218 -2.13 -9.57 37.85
C ASN A 218 -1.71 -9.62 36.38
N SER A 219 -2.24 -10.57 35.60
CA SER A 219 -1.81 -10.82 34.22
C SER A 219 -2.32 -9.73 33.28
N GLN A 220 -1.41 -8.96 32.67
CA GLN A 220 -1.80 -7.85 31.77
C GLN A 220 -1.69 -8.24 30.30
N GLN A 221 -0.83 -9.19 29.99
CA GLN A 221 -0.51 -9.58 28.63
C GLN A 221 -0.26 -11.07 28.53
N ILE A 222 -0.80 -11.67 27.46
CA ILE A 222 -0.46 -13.04 27.04
C ILE A 222 0.15 -12.96 25.64
N THR A 223 1.33 -13.53 25.46
CA THR A 223 2.06 -13.51 24.19
C THR A 223 2.31 -14.93 23.68
N LEU A 224 1.86 -15.21 22.46
CA LEU A 224 2.12 -16.44 21.73
C LEU A 224 3.23 -16.20 20.70
N ILE A 225 4.33 -16.93 20.79
CA ILE A 225 5.45 -16.83 19.86
C ILE A 225 5.50 -18.08 18.98
N GLY A 226 5.59 -17.87 17.67
CA GLY A 226 5.74 -18.92 16.67
C GLY A 226 6.86 -18.60 15.67
N THR A 227 6.68 -19.05 14.43
CA THR A 227 7.64 -18.84 13.33
C THR A 227 7.25 -17.73 12.38
N TYR A 228 5.98 -17.32 12.40
CA TYR A 228 5.44 -16.25 11.58
C TYR A 228 4.16 -15.69 12.21
N VAL A 229 3.90 -14.39 12.04
CA VAL A 229 2.60 -13.75 12.34
C VAL A 229 2.21 -12.82 11.20
N VAL A 230 0.93 -12.84 10.84
CA VAL A 230 0.35 -11.89 9.88
C VAL A 230 0.43 -10.46 10.47
N PRO A 231 0.79 -9.45 9.67
CA PRO A 231 0.75 -8.08 10.16
C PRO A 231 -0.65 -7.49 10.08
N GLU A 232 -1.04 -6.71 11.08
CA GLU A 232 -2.25 -5.85 11.04
C GLU A 232 -2.10 -4.70 10.03
N PHE A 233 -0.86 -4.23 9.90
CA PHE A 233 -0.46 -3.29 8.87
C PHE A 233 0.87 -3.76 8.30
N TYR A 234 0.90 -4.02 7.00
CA TYR A 234 2.19 -4.12 6.35
C TYR A 234 2.85 -2.74 6.37
N GLU A 235 4.03 -2.65 7.00
CA GLU A 235 4.96 -1.55 6.79
C GLU A 235 4.98 -1.21 5.30
N ILE A 236 4.80 0.07 4.98
CA ILE A 236 4.96 0.56 3.62
C ILE A 236 6.44 0.40 3.25
N ALA A 237 6.86 -0.80 2.85
CA ALA A 237 8.17 -1.02 2.28
C ALA A 237 8.31 -0.07 1.08
N PRO A 238 9.47 0.59 0.91
CA PRO A 238 9.57 1.83 0.15
C PRO A 238 9.14 1.62 -1.30
N LEU A 239 7.98 2.19 -1.61
CA LEU A 239 7.29 2.31 -2.90
C LEU A 239 8.07 3.18 -3.91
N VAL A 240 9.40 3.07 -3.93
CA VAL A 240 10.29 3.83 -4.82
C VAL A 240 10.63 3.02 -6.08
N LEU A 241 10.44 1.69 -6.07
CA LEU A 241 10.85 0.82 -7.19
C LEU A 241 9.76 0.64 -8.27
N ALA A 242 8.47 0.64 -7.91
CA ALA A 242 7.38 0.44 -8.87
C ALA A 242 7.21 1.62 -9.83
N THR A 243 7.25 2.86 -9.32
CA THR A 243 7.20 4.08 -10.15
C THR A 243 8.42 4.20 -11.09
N SER A 244 9.55 3.57 -10.74
CA SER A 244 10.74 3.49 -11.60
C SER A 244 10.59 2.50 -12.77
N PHE A 245 9.74 1.48 -12.65
CA PHE A 245 9.72 0.37 -13.62
C PHE A 245 8.97 0.74 -14.91
N ILE A 246 7.95 1.60 -14.83
CA ILE A 246 7.17 2.02 -16.02
C ILE A 246 7.85 3.13 -16.82
N GLY A 247 8.61 4.02 -16.17
CA GLY A 247 9.57 4.88 -16.89
C GLY A 247 10.52 4.07 -17.79
N LEU A 248 10.91 2.87 -17.33
CA LEU A 248 11.69 1.89 -18.10
C LEU A 248 10.87 1.15 -19.18
N ILE A 249 9.62 0.78 -18.92
CA ILE A 249 8.75 0.07 -19.89
C ILE A 249 8.37 0.99 -21.07
N ILE A 250 8.03 2.26 -20.81
CA ILE A 250 7.81 3.28 -21.84
C ILE A 250 9.10 3.42 -22.67
N LEU A 251 10.29 3.39 -22.07
CA LEU A 251 11.55 3.40 -22.81
C LEU A 251 11.75 2.13 -23.67
N LYS A 252 11.34 0.96 -23.17
CA LYS A 252 11.63 -0.35 -23.78
C LYS A 252 10.67 -0.72 -24.93
N LYS A 253 9.39 -0.33 -24.85
CA LYS A 253 8.39 -0.56 -25.92
C LYS A 253 8.77 0.14 -27.23
N TYR A 254 9.46 1.29 -27.14
CA TYR A 254 9.85 2.09 -28.30
C TYR A 254 11.30 1.88 -28.78
N LYS A 255 12.15 1.12 -28.06
CA LYS A 255 13.47 0.72 -28.59
C LYS A 255 13.36 -0.21 -29.81
N LYS A 256 12.21 -0.86 -30.01
CA LYS A 256 11.88 -1.64 -31.23
C LYS A 256 11.50 -0.77 -32.44
N LEU A 257 11.36 0.55 -32.29
CA LEU A 257 11.07 1.49 -33.39
C LEU A 257 12.30 2.28 -33.88
N PHE A 258 13.48 2.00 -33.31
CA PHE A 258 14.77 2.59 -33.71
C PHE A 258 15.78 1.52 -34.19
N VAL A 259 15.30 0.57 -35.00
CA VAL A 259 16.13 -0.24 -35.89
C VAL A 259 15.66 0.00 -37.32
#